data_AF-A0A1H0S143-F1
#
_entry.id   AF-A0A1H0S143-F1
#
_cell.length_a   1.000
_cell.length_b   1.000
_cell.length_c   1.000
_cell.angle_alpha   90.00
_cell.angle_beta   90.00
_cell.angle_gamma   90.00
#
_symmetry.space_group_name_H-M   'P 1'
#
loop_
_entity.id
_entity.type
_entity.pdbx_description
1 polymer ?
#
loop_
_entity_poly.entity_id
_entity_poly.type
_entity_poly.pdbx_seq_one_letter_code
_entity_poly.pdbx_strand_id
1 'polypeptide(L)'
;MGIFEVFNKYDERGFDAKGIHRNGTRYSDNGYDTEGYSKYGFNIKGIHKNGTKYNKEGYDRSGFHRSGRTRCADESVVYDNEGYNREWYDKYGYGRGGYNKAGLDREGFNTKQIHKNGTKYDDLGFDKFGYDKDGYEKNGFSEKGFNKKGYSRNGTMYNEDGYNEDGYDKEAYSKDGYDKAGFDRAGFDKFGFNKSGIDKKGFNKTGVDKFGFNRSGIDKKGFNKIGVDRGGYNKQGYNKQGFDRDGYNIKGFNQLGIHRNGTYFNAEGYAVDCFNKQGLDKDGYNRGGYNKKGYNREGYNKYGFNIKGIDKEGFNTKGIDIAGYDRTGYDEQGIDRDGYNQQGYNEGGYNRLGFDIKGFNKQGYDKGGYTKLGFNISGFDRAGYDIEGFNVRGFDRNGFDMQGYNIKGEYAEFIDKYINDNTNIKIKNNALIYSDEMRELIIDIDRTKKSINIEDYIASMSHLRRGAEKFLDEVFMNSGILPYKFMNLDQCEKIDFAKQSDILSNSSIDLLHRIRKQGNLAVHEGQANKNLATNVLEELQREIHKWLECNNK
;
A
#
# COMPACT_ATOMS: atom_id res chain seq x y z
N MET A 1 -51.56 85.19 -17.89
CA MET A 1 -52.78 85.36 -18.71
C MET A 1 -53.08 84.04 -19.40
N GLY A 2 -54.35 83.62 -19.37
CA GLY A 2 -54.83 82.40 -20.03
C GLY A 2 -55.99 81.74 -19.28
N ILE A 3 -57.09 82.47 -19.05
CA ILE A 3 -58.39 81.88 -18.68
C ILE A 3 -59.04 81.37 -19.97
N PHE A 4 -59.47 80.12 -20.00
CA PHE A 4 -60.53 79.67 -20.92
C PHE A 4 -61.49 78.76 -20.15
N GLU A 5 -62.72 79.26 -20.00
CA GLU A 5 -63.87 78.58 -19.41
C GLU A 5 -64.31 77.38 -20.27
N VAL A 6 -64.80 76.33 -19.62
CA VAL A 6 -65.51 75.21 -20.25
C VAL A 6 -67.00 75.33 -19.90
N PHE A 7 -67.85 75.51 -20.92
CA PHE A 7 -69.31 75.52 -20.80
C PHE A 7 -69.87 74.12 -20.46
N ASN A 8 -70.78 74.03 -19.48
CA ASN A 8 -71.46 72.79 -19.10
C ASN A 8 -72.51 72.38 -20.15
N LYS A 9 -72.44 71.12 -20.60
CA LYS A 9 -73.16 70.56 -21.78
C LYS A 9 -74.61 70.07 -21.50
N TYR A 10 -75.07 70.12 -20.25
CA TYR A 10 -76.37 69.56 -19.81
C TYR A 10 -77.08 70.51 -18.85
N ASP A 11 -78.42 70.50 -18.83
CA ASP A 11 -79.24 71.23 -17.87
C ASP A 11 -79.10 70.67 -16.42
N GLU A 12 -79.71 71.35 -15.45
CA GLU A 12 -79.69 70.95 -14.03
C GLU A 12 -80.31 69.56 -13.78
N ARG A 13 -81.18 69.10 -14.68
CA ARG A 13 -81.82 67.77 -14.62
C ARG A 13 -81.06 66.72 -15.42
N GLY A 14 -79.90 67.07 -15.96
CA GLY A 14 -79.00 66.17 -16.68
C GLY A 14 -79.39 65.91 -18.14
N PHE A 15 -80.26 66.71 -18.75
CA PHE A 15 -80.63 66.57 -20.17
C PHE A 15 -79.84 67.53 -21.05
N ASP A 16 -79.45 67.07 -22.25
CA ASP A 16 -78.88 67.93 -23.27
C ASP A 16 -79.98 68.75 -23.98
N ALA A 17 -79.57 69.66 -24.87
CA ALA A 17 -80.50 70.49 -25.64
C ALA A 17 -81.45 69.68 -26.56
N LYS A 18 -81.22 68.38 -26.77
CA LYS A 18 -82.07 67.47 -27.55
C LYS A 18 -82.99 66.62 -26.66
N GLY A 19 -82.96 66.81 -25.34
CA GLY A 19 -83.78 66.06 -24.39
C GLY A 19 -83.25 64.65 -24.10
N ILE A 20 -81.95 64.40 -24.32
CA ILE A 20 -81.29 63.14 -23.96
C ILE A 20 -80.55 63.33 -22.63
N HIS A 21 -80.82 62.46 -21.66
CA HIS A 21 -80.17 62.49 -20.36
C HIS A 21 -78.70 62.05 -20.46
N ARG A 22 -77.86 62.41 -19.48
CA ARG A 22 -76.44 62.00 -19.38
C ARG A 22 -76.23 60.49 -19.52
N ASN A 23 -77.24 59.68 -19.21
CA ASN A 23 -77.22 58.21 -19.40
C ASN A 23 -77.44 57.75 -20.85
N GLY A 24 -77.61 58.68 -21.81
CA GLY A 24 -77.82 58.41 -23.22
C GLY A 24 -79.26 58.09 -23.62
N THR A 25 -80.23 58.15 -22.71
CA THR A 25 -81.64 57.85 -22.99
C THR A 25 -82.53 59.10 -22.93
N ARG A 26 -83.77 59.02 -23.46
CA ARG A 26 -84.78 60.09 -23.32
C ARG A 26 -85.32 60.25 -21.90
N TYR A 27 -84.87 59.44 -20.95
CA TYR A 27 -85.35 59.44 -19.58
C TYR A 27 -84.18 59.67 -18.61
N SER A 28 -84.43 60.47 -17.58
CA SER A 28 -83.53 60.66 -16.45
C SER A 28 -83.23 59.34 -15.75
N ASP A 29 -82.22 59.34 -14.87
CA ASP A 29 -81.91 58.16 -14.05
C ASP A 29 -83.09 57.76 -13.15
N ASN A 30 -83.99 58.70 -12.84
CA ASN A 30 -85.24 58.44 -12.12
C ASN A 30 -86.38 57.93 -13.05
N GLY A 31 -86.11 57.74 -14.33
CA GLY A 31 -87.00 57.12 -15.31
C GLY A 31 -88.05 58.05 -15.94
N TYR A 32 -87.92 59.37 -15.80
CA TYR A 32 -88.85 60.35 -16.38
C TYR A 32 -88.20 61.18 -17.48
N ASP A 33 -88.98 61.53 -18.51
CA ASP A 33 -88.59 62.41 -19.59
C ASP A 33 -88.48 63.87 -19.13
N THR A 34 -88.12 64.77 -20.05
CA THR A 34 -87.97 66.21 -19.80
C THR A 34 -89.28 66.88 -19.32
N GLU A 35 -90.44 66.26 -19.60
CA GLU A 35 -91.78 66.70 -19.18
C GLU A 35 -92.21 66.09 -17.83
N GLY A 36 -91.39 65.21 -17.24
CA GLY A 36 -91.66 64.59 -15.94
C GLY A 36 -92.57 63.35 -16.03
N TYR A 37 -92.66 62.69 -17.18
CA TYR A 37 -93.44 61.47 -17.37
C TYR A 37 -92.55 60.26 -17.66
N SER A 38 -92.93 59.10 -17.15
CA SER A 38 -92.23 57.85 -17.38
C SER A 38 -92.41 57.37 -18.82
N LYS A 39 -91.63 56.36 -19.22
CA LYS A 39 -91.80 55.69 -20.52
C LYS A 39 -93.20 55.12 -20.80
N TYR A 40 -93.99 54.91 -19.75
CA TYR A 40 -95.39 54.47 -19.84
C TYR A 40 -96.39 55.62 -19.78
N GLY A 41 -95.91 56.86 -19.84
CA GLY A 41 -96.71 58.07 -19.86
C GLY A 41 -97.24 58.53 -18.50
N PHE A 42 -96.69 58.05 -17.36
CA PHE A 42 -97.15 58.47 -16.02
C PHE A 42 -96.17 59.41 -15.33
N ASN A 43 -96.67 60.49 -14.74
CA ASN A 43 -95.85 61.38 -13.93
C ASN A 43 -95.57 60.78 -12.54
N ILE A 44 -94.76 61.49 -11.76
CA ILE A 44 -94.37 61.05 -10.41
C ILE A 44 -95.57 60.82 -9.47
N LYS A 45 -96.68 61.53 -9.68
CA LYS A 45 -97.93 61.36 -8.92
C LYS A 45 -98.81 60.20 -9.41
N GLY A 46 -98.35 59.44 -10.41
CA GLY A 46 -99.08 58.31 -10.98
C GLY A 46 -100.22 58.72 -11.91
N ILE A 47 -100.22 59.96 -12.42
CA ILE A 47 -101.20 60.44 -13.40
C ILE A 47 -100.61 60.31 -14.80
N HIS A 48 -101.35 59.67 -15.70
CA HIS A 48 -100.96 59.47 -17.09
C HIS A 48 -101.05 60.79 -17.88
N LYS A 49 -100.34 60.92 -19.01
CA LYS A 49 -100.37 62.10 -19.91
C LYS A 49 -101.78 62.49 -20.39
N ASN A 50 -102.78 61.61 -20.25
CA ASN A 50 -104.19 61.89 -20.53
C ASN A 50 -104.95 62.56 -19.37
N GLY A 51 -104.26 62.88 -18.26
CA GLY A 51 -104.86 63.49 -17.07
C GLY A 51 -105.54 62.51 -16.11
N THR A 52 -105.54 61.20 -16.39
CA THR A 52 -106.20 60.18 -15.55
C THR A 52 -105.19 59.27 -14.85
N LYS A 53 -105.63 58.53 -13.82
CA LYS A 53 -104.79 57.53 -13.12
C LYS A 53 -104.44 56.30 -13.97
N TYR A 54 -105.01 56.17 -15.17
CA TYR A 54 -104.84 55.00 -16.03
C TYR A 54 -104.38 55.42 -17.42
N ASN A 55 -103.55 54.59 -18.06
CA ASN A 55 -103.20 54.78 -19.46
C ASN A 55 -104.41 54.47 -20.37
N LYS A 56 -104.24 54.66 -21.69
CA LYS A 56 -105.31 54.41 -22.66
C LYS A 56 -105.82 52.97 -22.65
N GLU A 57 -104.98 52.02 -22.23
CA GLU A 57 -105.30 50.60 -22.11
C GLU A 57 -105.94 50.24 -20.77
N GLY A 58 -106.10 51.21 -19.87
CA GLY A 58 -106.72 51.03 -18.57
C GLY A 58 -105.80 50.58 -17.44
N TYR A 59 -104.47 50.51 -17.63
CA TYR A 59 -103.52 50.15 -16.58
C TYR A 59 -103.05 51.38 -15.79
N ASP A 60 -102.79 51.23 -14.49
CA ASP A 60 -102.14 52.26 -13.68
C ASP A 60 -100.61 52.19 -13.80
N ARG A 61 -99.91 53.11 -13.13
CA ARG A 61 -98.45 53.19 -13.14
C ARG A 61 -97.76 51.92 -12.61
N SER A 62 -98.43 51.14 -11.77
CA SER A 62 -97.93 49.89 -11.20
C SER A 62 -98.29 48.67 -12.05
N GLY A 63 -98.97 48.86 -13.18
CA GLY A 63 -99.34 47.79 -14.10
C GLY A 63 -100.65 47.09 -13.75
N PHE A 64 -101.51 47.65 -12.88
CA PHE A 64 -102.82 47.08 -12.56
C PHE A 64 -103.94 47.67 -13.44
N HIS A 65 -104.80 46.84 -14.02
CA HIS A 65 -105.90 47.28 -14.87
C HIS A 65 -107.11 47.83 -14.07
N ARG A 66 -107.76 48.89 -14.57
CA ARG A 66 -108.88 49.63 -13.95
C ARG A 66 -110.13 48.79 -13.69
N SER A 67 -110.30 47.68 -14.42
CA SER A 67 -111.44 46.77 -14.23
C SER A 67 -111.31 45.88 -13.00
N GLY A 68 -110.15 45.86 -12.33
CA GLY A 68 -109.89 44.93 -11.23
C GLY A 68 -109.96 43.45 -11.61
N ARG A 69 -110.00 43.11 -12.91
CA ARG A 69 -110.05 41.73 -13.41
C ARG A 69 -108.82 41.40 -14.26
N THR A 70 -108.08 40.39 -13.84
CA THR A 70 -107.12 39.62 -14.65
C THR A 70 -107.73 38.27 -15.07
N ARG A 71 -107.22 37.75 -16.19
CA ARG A 71 -107.68 36.58 -16.94
C ARG A 71 -107.17 35.27 -16.34
N CYS A 72 -107.60 34.90 -15.13
CA CYS A 72 -107.56 33.54 -14.57
C CYS A 72 -108.55 33.47 -13.40
N ALA A 73 -109.41 32.47 -13.40
CA ALA A 73 -110.54 32.34 -12.49
C ALA A 73 -110.11 32.00 -11.05
N ASP A 74 -110.82 32.58 -10.09
CA ASP A 74 -110.98 32.10 -8.70
C ASP A 74 -109.92 32.43 -7.63
N GLU A 75 -109.12 33.49 -7.79
CA GLU A 75 -108.36 34.03 -6.64
C GLU A 75 -108.44 35.55 -6.59
N SER A 76 -108.76 36.10 -5.42
CA SER A 76 -109.00 37.52 -5.16
C SER A 76 -107.74 38.41 -5.21
N VAL A 77 -106.63 37.92 -5.80
CA VAL A 77 -105.30 38.54 -5.75
C VAL A 77 -104.77 38.80 -7.17
N VAL A 78 -104.40 40.06 -7.45
CA VAL A 78 -103.89 40.49 -8.76
C VAL A 78 -102.37 40.58 -8.72
N TYR A 79 -101.71 40.04 -9.75
CA TYR A 79 -100.26 40.11 -9.95
C TYR A 79 -99.91 41.14 -11.02
N ASP A 80 -98.76 41.80 -10.85
CA ASP A 80 -98.16 42.69 -11.84
C ASP A 80 -97.55 41.89 -13.01
N ASN A 81 -97.05 42.59 -14.02
CA ASN A 81 -96.41 41.97 -15.20
C ASN A 81 -95.09 41.24 -14.88
N GLU A 82 -94.55 41.37 -13.67
CA GLU A 82 -93.35 40.66 -13.20
C GLU A 82 -93.71 39.44 -12.33
N GLY A 83 -95.00 39.13 -12.17
CA GLY A 83 -95.48 37.97 -11.45
C GLY A 83 -95.55 38.16 -9.93
N TYR A 84 -95.53 39.41 -9.44
CA TYR A 84 -95.62 39.76 -8.02
C TYR A 84 -97.00 40.33 -7.68
N ASN A 85 -97.58 39.91 -6.57
CA ASN A 85 -98.84 40.48 -6.09
C ASN A 85 -98.62 41.91 -5.56
N ARG A 86 -99.70 42.60 -5.16
CA ARG A 86 -99.63 43.94 -4.55
C ARG A 86 -98.77 44.02 -3.26
N GLU A 87 -98.46 42.89 -2.66
CA GLU A 87 -97.57 42.79 -1.49
C GLU A 87 -96.11 42.47 -1.88
N TRP A 88 -95.78 42.51 -3.18
CA TRP A 88 -94.45 42.25 -3.75
C TRP A 88 -93.94 40.80 -3.60
N TYR A 89 -94.84 39.82 -3.52
CA TYR A 89 -94.50 38.40 -3.46
C TYR A 89 -94.91 37.65 -4.73
N ASP A 90 -94.03 36.77 -5.20
CA ASP A 90 -94.31 35.87 -6.31
C ASP A 90 -95.38 34.82 -5.95
N LYS A 91 -95.79 34.00 -6.90
CA LYS A 91 -96.80 32.94 -6.65
C LYS A 91 -96.37 31.88 -5.63
N TYR A 92 -95.08 31.79 -5.30
CA TYR A 92 -94.54 30.90 -4.27
C TYR A 92 -94.31 31.61 -2.93
N GLY A 93 -94.70 32.88 -2.82
CA GLY A 93 -94.57 33.67 -1.60
C GLY A 93 -93.18 34.25 -1.38
N TYR A 94 -92.32 34.35 -2.40
CA TYR A 94 -90.99 34.94 -2.32
C TYR A 94 -90.96 36.33 -2.96
N GLY A 95 -90.41 37.31 -2.24
CA GLY A 95 -90.24 38.66 -2.74
C GLY A 95 -89.08 38.77 -3.73
N ARG A 96 -88.94 39.93 -4.39
CA ARG A 96 -87.85 40.19 -5.35
C ARG A 96 -86.44 39.95 -4.79
N GLY A 97 -86.26 40.07 -3.48
CA GLY A 97 -85.00 39.75 -2.79
C GLY A 97 -84.70 38.26 -2.64
N GLY A 98 -85.56 37.36 -3.13
CA GLY A 98 -85.39 35.91 -3.00
C GLY A 98 -85.81 35.36 -1.64
N TYR A 99 -86.39 36.19 -0.77
CA TYR A 99 -86.83 35.82 0.59
C TYR A 99 -88.36 35.83 0.69
N ASN A 100 -88.93 34.85 1.40
CA ASN A 100 -90.35 34.80 1.69
C ASN A 100 -90.77 35.79 2.80
N LYS A 101 -92.06 35.83 3.15
CA LYS A 101 -92.58 36.66 4.26
C LYS A 101 -91.90 36.40 5.61
N ALA A 102 -91.36 35.20 5.83
CA ALA A 102 -90.60 34.85 7.04
C ALA A 102 -89.12 35.26 6.97
N GLY A 103 -88.67 35.91 5.88
CA GLY A 103 -87.29 36.34 5.70
C GLY A 103 -86.33 35.21 5.36
N LEU A 104 -86.83 34.09 4.81
CA LEU A 104 -86.04 32.91 4.45
C LEU A 104 -85.93 32.77 2.93
N ASP A 105 -84.74 32.43 2.43
CA ASP A 105 -84.51 32.14 1.02
C ASP A 105 -85.08 30.77 0.64
N ARG A 106 -84.89 30.37 -0.63
CA ARG A 106 -85.42 29.11 -1.16
C ARG A 106 -84.80 27.87 -0.52
N GLU A 107 -83.60 28.02 0.05
CA GLU A 107 -82.90 26.96 0.78
C GLU A 107 -83.20 27.04 2.28
N GLY A 108 -84.04 27.99 2.71
CA GLY A 108 -84.48 28.13 4.09
C GLY A 108 -83.53 28.92 4.97
N PHE A 109 -82.55 29.63 4.41
CA PHE A 109 -81.64 30.50 5.18
C PHE A 109 -82.12 31.95 5.21
N ASN A 110 -81.96 32.61 6.34
CA ASN A 110 -82.18 34.06 6.42
C ASN A 110 -80.96 34.86 5.96
N THR A 111 -81.08 36.18 5.97
CA THR A 111 -79.98 37.11 5.60
C THR A 111 -78.75 37.01 6.52
N LYS A 112 -78.90 36.43 7.72
CA LYS A 112 -77.81 36.12 8.66
C LYS A 112 -77.24 34.70 8.49
N GLN A 113 -77.60 33.99 7.42
CA GLN A 113 -77.16 32.62 7.13
C GLN A 113 -77.60 31.60 8.19
N ILE A 114 -78.71 31.89 8.89
CA ILE A 114 -79.33 30.94 9.82
C ILE A 114 -80.48 30.26 9.10
N HIS A 115 -80.46 28.93 9.07
CA HIS A 115 -81.50 28.10 8.49
C HIS A 115 -82.78 28.14 9.33
N LYS A 116 -83.93 27.82 8.73
CA LYS A 116 -85.25 27.79 9.37
C LYS A 116 -85.32 26.93 10.63
N ASN A 117 -84.41 25.96 10.79
CA ASN A 117 -84.27 25.12 11.98
C ASN A 117 -83.57 25.84 13.16
N GLY A 118 -83.19 27.11 13.00
CA GLY A 118 -82.55 27.93 14.02
C GLY A 118 -81.02 27.78 14.11
N THR A 119 -80.41 26.95 13.26
CA THR A 119 -78.96 26.72 13.25
C THR A 119 -78.29 27.35 12.02
N LYS A 120 -76.95 27.39 11.99
CA LYS A 120 -76.19 27.80 10.80
C LYS A 120 -76.24 26.80 9.65
N TYR A 121 -76.81 25.61 9.88
CA TYR A 121 -76.79 24.50 8.95
C TYR A 121 -78.21 24.12 8.53
N ASP A 122 -78.38 23.72 7.27
CA ASP A 122 -79.61 23.15 6.77
C ASP A 122 -79.96 21.82 7.47
N ASP A 123 -81.09 21.23 7.13
CA ASP A 123 -81.50 19.93 7.70
C ASP A 123 -80.59 18.77 7.25
N LEU A 124 -79.70 19.01 6.27
CA LEU A 124 -78.66 18.08 5.81
C LEU A 124 -77.30 18.34 6.49
N GLY A 125 -77.19 19.36 7.33
CA GLY A 125 -75.98 19.69 8.08
C GLY A 125 -74.98 20.60 7.37
N PHE A 126 -75.37 21.28 6.29
CA PHE A 126 -74.51 22.19 5.51
C PHE A 126 -74.89 23.65 5.72
N ASP A 127 -73.89 24.53 5.81
CA ASP A 127 -74.12 25.97 5.89
C ASP A 127 -74.57 26.55 4.55
N LYS A 128 -74.83 27.86 4.52
CA LYS A 128 -75.25 28.56 3.29
C LYS A 128 -74.25 28.42 2.13
N PHE A 129 -72.98 28.13 2.41
CA PHE A 129 -71.93 27.95 1.41
C PHE A 129 -71.73 26.48 1.02
N GLY A 130 -72.49 25.56 1.61
CA GLY A 130 -72.44 24.15 1.31
C GLY A 130 -71.40 23.37 2.11
N TYR A 131 -70.90 23.91 3.22
CA TYR A 131 -69.92 23.26 4.10
C TYR A 131 -70.57 22.70 5.36
N ASP A 132 -70.19 21.50 5.74
CA ASP A 132 -70.56 20.92 7.02
C ASP A 132 -69.88 21.65 8.19
N LYS A 133 -70.26 21.29 9.41
CA LYS A 133 -69.66 21.85 10.63
C LYS A 133 -68.14 21.65 10.77
N ASP A 134 -67.59 20.69 10.02
CA ASP A 134 -66.17 20.35 10.03
C ASP A 134 -65.44 21.04 8.87
N GLY A 135 -66.13 21.86 8.06
CA GLY A 135 -65.57 22.62 6.94
C GLY A 135 -65.46 21.83 5.62
N TYR A 136 -66.26 20.77 5.44
CA TYR A 136 -66.25 19.94 4.23
C TYR A 136 -67.49 20.17 3.38
N GLU A 137 -67.28 20.36 2.09
CA GLU A 137 -68.33 20.40 1.08
C GLU A 137 -69.17 19.11 1.10
N LYS A 138 -70.35 19.13 0.48
CA LYS A 138 -71.22 17.95 0.32
C LYS A 138 -70.54 16.73 -0.33
N ASN A 139 -69.50 16.96 -1.13
CA ASN A 139 -68.68 15.90 -1.75
C ASN A 139 -67.58 15.35 -0.82
N GLY A 140 -67.47 15.87 0.41
CA GLY A 140 -66.55 15.41 1.45
C GLY A 140 -65.15 16.02 1.41
N PHE A 141 -64.92 17.12 0.68
CA PHE A 141 -63.62 17.81 0.58
C PHE A 141 -63.66 19.19 1.25
N SER A 142 -62.57 19.59 1.90
CA SER A 142 -62.39 20.91 2.49
C SER A 142 -62.18 21.99 1.42
N GLU A 143 -62.19 23.26 1.82
CA GLU A 143 -61.84 24.40 0.94
C GLU A 143 -60.46 24.22 0.28
N LYS A 144 -59.51 23.58 0.97
CA LYS A 144 -58.17 23.25 0.44
C LYS A 144 -58.16 22.05 -0.51
N GLY A 145 -59.31 21.42 -0.73
CA GLY A 145 -59.49 20.29 -1.64
C GLY A 145 -59.11 18.92 -1.07
N PHE A 146 -59.00 18.78 0.26
CA PHE A 146 -58.66 17.52 0.93
C PHE A 146 -59.85 16.93 1.67
N ASN A 147 -60.03 15.61 1.66
CA ASN A 147 -61.08 14.96 2.46
C ASN A 147 -60.66 14.79 3.93
N LYS A 148 -61.58 14.30 4.79
CA LYS A 148 -61.32 14.06 6.22
C LYS A 148 -60.13 13.13 6.52
N LYS A 149 -59.65 12.38 5.51
CA LYS A 149 -58.47 11.51 5.60
C LYS A 149 -57.20 12.15 5.02
N GLY A 150 -57.24 13.42 4.61
CA GLY A 150 -56.10 14.13 4.03
C GLY A 150 -55.80 13.82 2.56
N TYR A 151 -56.71 13.16 1.84
CA TYR A 151 -56.54 12.90 0.41
C TYR A 151 -57.18 14.01 -0.43
N SER A 152 -56.46 14.50 -1.42
CA SER A 152 -56.96 15.45 -2.39
C SER A 152 -57.95 14.80 -3.37
N ARG A 153 -58.62 15.62 -4.20
CA ARG A 153 -59.61 15.15 -5.19
C ARG A 153 -59.06 14.11 -6.19
N ASN A 154 -57.74 14.07 -6.40
CA ASN A 154 -57.09 13.08 -7.27
C ASN A 154 -56.74 11.75 -6.56
N GLY A 155 -57.12 11.60 -5.28
CA GLY A 155 -56.86 10.40 -4.49
C GLY A 155 -55.44 10.29 -3.92
N THR A 156 -54.60 11.33 -4.06
CA THR A 156 -53.26 11.40 -3.44
C THR A 156 -53.29 12.29 -2.18
N MET A 157 -52.28 12.20 -1.32
CA MET A 157 -52.15 13.11 -0.17
C MET A 157 -51.67 14.53 -0.57
N TYR A 158 -51.55 14.80 -1.87
CA TYR A 158 -51.03 16.06 -2.39
C TYR A 158 -52.05 16.70 -3.35
N ASN A 159 -52.18 18.02 -3.28
CA ASN A 159 -52.97 18.79 -4.23
C ASN A 159 -52.28 18.84 -5.62
N GLU A 160 -52.88 19.54 -6.58
CA GLU A 160 -52.32 19.68 -7.94
C GLU A 160 -50.96 20.38 -7.95
N ASP A 161 -50.70 21.27 -6.99
CA ASP A 161 -49.41 21.94 -6.80
C ASP A 161 -48.36 21.02 -6.12
N GLY A 162 -48.72 19.80 -5.74
CA GLY A 162 -47.82 18.82 -5.15
C GLY A 162 -47.61 18.96 -3.63
N TYR A 163 -48.44 19.74 -2.93
CA TYR A 163 -48.36 19.96 -1.48
C TYR A 163 -49.49 19.23 -0.75
N ASN A 164 -49.21 18.74 0.45
CA ASN A 164 -50.21 18.15 1.34
C ASN A 164 -51.06 19.23 2.04
N GLU A 165 -51.99 18.81 2.88
CA GLU A 165 -52.89 19.71 3.63
C GLU A 165 -52.12 20.71 4.54
N ASP A 166 -50.96 20.29 5.05
CA ASP A 166 -50.03 21.11 5.85
C ASP A 166 -49.19 22.08 4.99
N GLY A 167 -49.25 21.99 3.67
CA GLY A 167 -48.49 22.85 2.74
C GLY A 167 -47.05 22.36 2.47
N TYR A 168 -46.76 21.08 2.66
CA TYR A 168 -45.45 20.47 2.39
C TYR A 168 -45.50 19.52 1.19
N ASP A 169 -44.45 19.57 0.37
CA ASP A 169 -44.28 18.65 -0.74
C ASP A 169 -43.97 17.23 -0.26
N LYS A 170 -43.84 16.29 -1.21
CA LYS A 170 -43.48 14.89 -0.93
C LYS A 170 -42.13 14.70 -0.24
N GLU A 171 -41.26 15.70 -0.28
CA GLU A 171 -39.94 15.71 0.38
C GLU A 171 -40.01 16.43 1.73
N ALA A 172 -41.21 16.77 2.22
CA ALA A 172 -41.47 17.49 3.46
C ALA A 172 -40.94 18.94 3.48
N TYR A 173 -40.87 19.59 2.32
CA TYR A 173 -40.51 21.01 2.19
C TYR A 173 -41.74 21.86 1.86
N SER A 174 -41.86 22.99 2.55
CA SER A 174 -42.88 23.99 2.27
C SER A 174 -42.70 24.61 0.88
N LYS A 175 -43.69 25.40 0.44
CA LYS A 175 -43.61 26.16 -0.82
C LYS A 175 -42.39 27.09 -0.90
N ASP A 176 -41.92 27.59 0.24
CA ASP A 176 -40.72 28.42 0.33
C ASP A 176 -39.41 27.59 0.36
N GLY A 177 -39.50 26.27 0.26
CA GLY A 177 -38.35 25.36 0.19
C GLY A 177 -37.73 25.00 1.55
N TYR A 178 -38.45 25.20 2.65
CA TYR A 178 -38.00 24.88 4.02
C TYR A 178 -38.77 23.71 4.63
N ASP A 179 -38.05 22.83 5.32
CA ASP A 179 -38.64 21.72 6.07
C ASP A 179 -39.43 22.20 7.31
N LYS A 180 -40.05 21.27 8.04
CA LYS A 180 -40.76 21.57 9.31
C LYS A 180 -39.85 22.18 10.39
N ALA A 181 -38.54 21.98 10.30
CA ALA A 181 -37.55 22.56 11.21
C ALA A 181 -37.02 23.94 10.74
N GLY A 182 -37.48 24.43 9.58
CA GLY A 182 -37.12 25.72 9.02
C GLY A 182 -35.80 25.72 8.23
N PHE A 183 -35.31 24.57 7.79
CA PHE A 183 -34.08 24.43 7.00
C PHE A 183 -34.37 24.13 5.53
N ASP A 184 -33.61 24.75 4.63
CA ASP A 184 -33.67 24.49 3.20
C ASP A 184 -33.16 23.08 2.86
N ARG A 185 -33.26 22.68 1.59
CA ARG A 185 -32.74 21.39 1.11
C ARG A 185 -31.22 21.23 1.29
N ALA A 186 -30.48 22.32 1.49
CA ALA A 186 -29.06 22.31 1.82
C ALA A 186 -28.79 22.27 3.34
N GLY A 187 -29.84 22.23 4.17
CA GLY A 187 -29.74 22.18 5.63
C GLY A 187 -29.47 23.53 6.30
N PHE A 188 -29.81 24.66 5.65
CA PHE A 188 -29.62 26.02 6.17
C PHE A 188 -30.95 26.72 6.42
N ASP A 189 -31.05 27.41 7.55
CA ASP A 189 -32.21 28.23 7.87
C ASP A 189 -32.33 29.44 6.93
N LYS A 190 -33.42 30.20 7.05
CA LYS A 190 -33.64 31.43 6.27
C LYS A 190 -32.56 32.51 6.46
N PHE A 191 -31.72 32.39 7.49
CA PHE A 191 -30.59 33.28 7.76
C PHE A 191 -29.26 32.71 7.23
N GLY A 192 -29.29 31.53 6.59
CA GLY A 192 -28.13 30.88 5.99
C GLY A 192 -27.27 30.11 6.98
N PHE A 193 -27.80 29.72 8.16
CA PHE A 193 -27.10 28.93 9.17
C PHE A 193 -27.65 27.51 9.26
N ASN A 194 -26.77 26.53 9.40
CA ASN A 194 -27.17 25.16 9.64
C ASN A 194 -27.67 24.94 11.08
N LYS A 195 -28.10 23.72 11.39
CA LYS A 195 -28.59 23.35 12.72
C LYS A 195 -27.58 23.61 13.86
N SER A 196 -26.28 23.61 13.55
CA SER A 196 -25.21 23.95 14.49
C SER A 196 -24.92 25.45 14.60
N GLY A 197 -25.72 26.30 13.93
CA GLY A 197 -25.56 27.76 13.93
C GLY A 197 -24.35 28.24 13.12
N ILE A 198 -23.90 27.44 12.14
CA ILE A 198 -22.75 27.74 11.27
C ILE A 198 -23.23 28.03 9.85
N ASP A 199 -22.76 29.13 9.26
CA ASP A 199 -23.09 29.52 7.90
C ASP A 199 -22.38 28.66 6.84
N LYS A 200 -22.75 28.84 5.56
CA LYS A 200 -22.11 28.15 4.42
C LYS A 200 -20.60 28.37 4.31
N LYS A 201 -20.06 29.41 4.96
CA LYS A 201 -18.62 29.75 4.96
C LYS A 201 -17.91 29.27 6.24
N GLY A 202 -18.60 28.56 7.14
CA GLY A 202 -18.00 28.01 8.36
C GLY A 202 -17.98 28.98 9.55
N PHE A 203 -18.70 30.10 9.50
CA PHE A 203 -18.76 31.08 10.58
C PHE A 203 -20.02 30.91 11.42
N ASN A 204 -19.89 31.06 12.73
CA ASN A 204 -21.02 31.07 13.65
C ASN A 204 -21.83 32.38 13.54
N LYS A 205 -22.94 32.46 14.29
CA LYS A 205 -23.78 33.67 14.35
C LYS A 205 -23.05 34.94 14.83
N THR A 206 -21.93 34.82 15.54
CA THR A 206 -21.09 35.96 15.94
C THR A 206 -20.02 36.32 14.88
N GLY A 207 -20.00 35.64 13.74
CA GLY A 207 -19.11 35.92 12.62
C GLY A 207 -17.69 35.38 12.79
N VAL A 208 -17.48 34.39 13.67
CA VAL A 208 -16.17 33.72 13.85
C VAL A 208 -16.22 32.25 13.45
N ASP A 209 -15.11 31.75 12.90
CA ASP A 209 -14.96 30.34 12.55
C ASP A 209 -14.71 29.47 13.80
N LYS A 210 -14.60 28.16 13.59
CA LYS A 210 -14.33 27.18 14.67
C LYS A 210 -13.01 27.41 15.41
N PHE A 211 -12.11 28.23 14.86
CA PHE A 211 -10.82 28.57 15.44
C PHE A 211 -10.82 29.98 16.07
N GLY A 212 -11.97 30.66 16.09
CA GLY A 212 -12.13 31.98 16.70
C GLY A 212 -11.68 33.15 15.81
N PHE A 213 -11.45 32.92 14.51
CA PHE A 213 -11.10 33.99 13.57
C PHE A 213 -12.36 34.55 12.92
N ASN A 214 -12.43 35.88 12.81
CA ASN A 214 -13.49 36.56 12.08
C ASN A 214 -13.37 36.34 10.56
N ARG A 215 -14.32 36.87 9.78
CA ARG A 215 -14.31 36.77 8.31
C ARG A 215 -13.09 37.40 7.63
N SER A 216 -12.37 38.30 8.30
CA SER A 216 -11.09 38.85 7.84
C SER A 216 -9.88 38.00 8.23
N GLY A 217 -10.11 36.86 8.89
CA GLY A 217 -9.06 35.93 9.32
C GLY A 217 -8.30 36.39 10.56
N ILE A 218 -8.89 37.27 11.38
CA ILE A 218 -8.27 37.87 12.57
C ILE A 218 -9.00 37.40 13.83
N ASP A 219 -8.25 37.01 14.87
CA ASP A 219 -8.78 36.61 16.17
C ASP A 219 -9.19 37.82 17.03
N LYS A 220 -9.81 37.56 18.19
CA LYS A 220 -10.24 38.61 19.14
C LYS A 220 -9.08 39.48 19.64
N LYS A 221 -7.84 38.99 19.60
CA LYS A 221 -6.63 39.71 20.03
C LYS A 221 -5.95 40.47 18.90
N GLY A 222 -6.49 40.45 17.68
CA GLY A 222 -5.95 41.16 16.53
C GLY A 222 -4.90 40.38 15.73
N PHE A 223 -4.72 39.08 15.99
CA PHE A 223 -3.74 38.24 15.28
C PHE A 223 -4.41 37.43 14.16
N ASN A 224 -3.73 37.29 13.04
CA ASN A 224 -4.18 36.43 11.95
C ASN A 224 -3.90 34.95 12.24
N LYS A 225 -4.28 34.08 11.30
CA LYS A 225 -4.11 32.61 11.43
C LYS A 225 -2.66 32.14 11.60
N ILE A 226 -1.68 32.93 11.17
CA ILE A 226 -0.25 32.63 11.38
C ILE A 226 0.31 33.30 12.64
N GLY A 227 -0.55 33.90 13.47
CA GLY A 227 -0.19 34.44 14.77
C GLY A 227 0.51 35.79 14.73
N VAL A 228 0.34 36.57 13.67
CA VAL A 228 0.87 37.96 13.57
C VAL A 228 -0.24 38.99 13.54
N ASP A 229 0.00 40.13 14.17
CA ASP A 229 -0.90 41.28 14.16
C ASP A 229 -0.83 42.05 12.82
N ARG A 230 -1.64 43.12 12.70
CA ARG A 230 -1.66 43.98 11.51
C ARG A 230 -0.31 44.68 11.24
N GLY A 231 0.52 44.86 12.27
CA GLY A 231 1.87 45.41 12.15
C GLY A 231 2.92 44.36 11.78
N GLY A 232 2.53 43.08 11.62
CA GLY A 232 3.45 41.99 11.33
C GLY A 232 4.21 41.47 12.56
N TYR A 233 3.76 41.79 13.77
CA TYR A 233 4.37 41.35 15.03
C TYR A 233 3.65 40.11 15.59
N ASN A 234 4.42 39.15 16.10
CA ASN A 234 3.88 37.98 16.76
C ASN A 234 3.29 38.32 18.14
N LYS A 235 2.71 37.32 18.82
CA LYS A 235 2.13 37.48 20.15
C LYS A 235 3.12 37.95 21.24
N GLN A 236 4.42 37.78 21.03
CA GLN A 236 5.47 38.27 21.92
C GLN A 236 5.93 39.70 21.55
N GLY A 237 5.34 40.30 20.51
CA GLY A 237 5.65 41.66 20.08
C GLY A 237 6.83 41.77 19.12
N TYR A 238 7.29 40.69 18.50
CA TYR A 238 8.43 40.68 17.56
C TYR A 238 8.00 40.44 16.11
N ASN A 239 8.58 41.18 15.18
CA ASN A 239 8.35 41.02 13.75
C ASN A 239 9.05 39.76 13.21
N LYS A 240 8.88 39.49 11.90
CA LYS A 240 9.51 38.34 11.23
C LYS A 240 11.05 38.33 11.32
N GLN A 241 11.67 39.50 11.46
CA GLN A 241 13.12 39.64 11.64
C GLN A 241 13.56 39.46 13.10
N GLY A 242 12.63 39.24 14.03
CA GLY A 242 12.91 39.04 15.44
C GLY A 242 13.10 40.32 16.24
N PHE A 243 12.69 41.48 15.70
CA PHE A 243 12.77 42.77 16.39
C PHE A 243 11.39 43.23 16.87
N ASP A 244 11.36 43.82 18.05
CA ASP A 244 10.15 44.43 18.61
C ASP A 244 9.83 45.76 17.92
N ARG A 245 8.78 46.42 18.42
CA ARG A 245 8.31 47.70 17.87
C ARG A 245 9.32 48.85 18.04
N ASP A 246 10.24 48.73 18.98
CA ASP A 246 11.33 49.69 19.18
C ASP A 246 12.59 49.33 18.36
N GLY A 247 12.53 48.22 17.59
CA GLY A 247 13.65 47.77 16.76
C GLY A 247 14.71 46.96 17.50
N TYR A 248 14.40 46.38 18.66
CA TYR A 248 15.32 45.55 19.45
C TYR A 248 14.91 44.08 19.43
N ASN A 249 15.88 43.18 19.39
CA ASN A 249 15.63 41.75 19.46
C ASN A 249 15.31 41.30 20.90
N ILE A 250 15.00 40.01 21.07
CA ILE A 250 14.68 39.45 22.40
C ILE A 250 15.79 39.60 23.44
N LYS A 251 17.05 39.75 23.00
CA LYS A 251 18.21 40.02 23.87
C LYS A 251 18.43 41.52 24.11
N GLY A 252 17.55 42.38 23.60
CA GLY A 252 17.62 43.82 23.74
C GLY A 252 18.58 44.52 22.79
N PHE A 253 19.00 43.92 21.67
CA PHE A 253 19.91 44.52 20.68
C PHE A 253 19.21 44.93 19.39
N ASN A 254 19.53 46.09 18.84
CA ASN A 254 19.05 46.52 17.54
C ASN A 254 19.84 45.89 16.38
N GLN A 255 19.48 46.21 15.14
CA GLN A 255 20.15 45.70 13.93
C GLN A 255 21.64 46.08 13.84
N LEU A 256 22.06 47.16 14.51
CA LEU A 256 23.46 47.60 14.58
C LEU A 256 24.23 46.91 15.71
N GLY A 257 23.60 46.01 16.47
CA GLY A 257 24.22 45.36 17.62
C GLY A 257 24.34 46.25 18.86
N ILE A 258 23.59 47.35 18.93
CA ILE A 258 23.52 48.23 20.10
C ILE A 258 22.38 47.76 21.00
N HIS A 259 22.70 47.51 22.27
CA HIS A 259 21.73 47.14 23.30
C HIS A 259 20.86 48.33 23.71
N ARG A 260 19.68 48.09 24.31
CA ARG A 260 18.76 49.11 24.84
C ARG A 260 19.41 50.11 25.82
N ASN A 261 20.54 49.74 26.43
CA ASN A 261 21.34 50.63 27.30
C ASN A 261 22.27 51.59 26.53
N GLY A 262 22.24 51.59 25.20
CA GLY A 262 23.06 52.46 24.35
C GLY A 262 24.49 51.97 24.09
N THR A 263 24.85 50.75 24.52
CA THR A 263 26.21 50.18 24.34
C THR A 263 26.18 48.91 23.50
N TYR A 264 27.34 48.42 23.06
CA TYR A 264 27.46 47.13 22.38
C TYR A 264 27.24 45.92 23.30
N PHE A 265 27.05 46.11 24.60
CA PHE A 265 26.92 45.05 25.59
C PHE A 265 25.62 45.20 26.40
N ASN A 266 25.01 44.08 26.77
CA ASN A 266 23.87 44.08 27.69
C ASN A 266 24.31 44.46 29.12
N ALA A 267 23.36 44.50 30.06
CA ALA A 267 23.65 44.80 31.46
C ALA A 267 24.64 43.81 32.13
N GLU A 268 24.74 42.59 31.60
CA GLU A 268 25.65 41.55 32.07
C GLU A 268 27.04 41.61 31.38
N GLY A 269 27.24 42.55 30.45
CA GLY A 269 28.52 42.77 29.76
C GLY A 269 28.74 41.89 28.52
N TYR A 270 27.72 41.27 27.94
CA TYR A 270 27.79 40.44 26.74
C TYR A 270 27.17 41.13 25.52
N ALA A 271 27.78 41.00 24.35
CA ALA A 271 27.27 41.55 23.10
C ALA A 271 26.17 40.65 22.49
N VAL A 272 25.65 41.04 21.32
CA VAL A 272 24.59 40.29 20.62
C VAL A 272 24.98 38.85 20.30
N ASP A 273 26.27 38.61 20.04
CA ASP A 273 26.86 37.29 19.81
C ASP A 273 27.13 36.50 21.11
N CYS A 274 26.72 37.05 22.25
CA CYS A 274 26.89 36.49 23.60
C CYS A 274 28.35 36.43 24.09
N PHE A 275 29.26 37.20 23.51
CA PHE A 275 30.62 37.33 24.00
C PHE A 275 30.83 38.67 24.69
N ASN A 276 31.59 38.66 25.79
CA ASN A 276 31.97 39.87 26.49
C ASN A 276 33.09 40.63 25.73
N LYS A 277 33.51 41.76 26.28
CA LYS A 277 34.58 42.59 25.70
C LYS A 277 35.92 41.85 25.53
N GLN A 278 36.19 40.81 26.32
CA GLN A 278 37.38 39.96 26.19
C GLN A 278 37.20 38.85 25.14
N GLY A 279 36.05 38.80 24.46
CA GLY A 279 35.72 37.78 23.48
C GLY A 279 35.39 36.42 24.09
N LEU A 280 34.95 36.38 25.36
CA LEU A 280 34.57 35.16 26.07
C LEU A 280 33.06 35.12 26.31
N ASP A 281 32.47 33.95 26.15
CA ASP A 281 31.08 33.70 26.51
C ASP A 281 30.90 33.66 28.03
N LYS A 282 29.65 33.46 28.47
CA LYS A 282 29.29 33.39 29.89
C LYS A 282 29.99 32.29 30.68
N ASP A 283 30.49 31.26 29.99
CA ASP A 283 31.16 30.11 30.59
C ASP A 283 32.69 30.24 30.46
N GLY A 284 33.20 31.36 29.93
CA GLY A 284 34.62 31.67 29.81
C GLY A 284 35.31 31.09 28.56
N TYR A 285 34.56 30.72 27.53
CA TYR A 285 35.09 30.17 26.27
C TYR A 285 35.10 31.25 25.18
N ASN A 286 36.16 31.27 24.37
CA ASN A 286 36.26 32.21 23.25
C ASN A 286 35.35 31.82 22.07
N ARG A 287 35.31 32.63 21.01
CA ARG A 287 34.51 32.35 19.79
C ARG A 287 34.90 31.05 19.08
N GLY A 288 36.11 30.54 19.30
CA GLY A 288 36.52 29.21 18.83
C GLY A 288 36.07 28.07 19.73
N GLY A 289 35.36 28.35 20.83
CA GLY A 289 34.89 27.37 21.79
C GLY A 289 35.95 26.90 22.80
N TYR A 290 37.06 27.63 22.98
CA TYR A 290 38.16 27.27 23.88
C TYR A 290 38.28 28.24 25.06
N ASN A 291 38.49 27.71 26.26
CA ASN A 291 38.77 28.52 27.45
C ASN A 291 40.17 29.16 27.37
N LYS A 292 40.53 29.97 28.37
CA LYS A 292 41.85 30.61 28.46
C LYS A 292 43.04 29.63 28.48
N LYS A 293 42.82 28.37 28.87
CA LYS A 293 43.85 27.31 28.84
C LYS A 293 43.92 26.60 27.48
N GLY A 294 43.08 26.97 26.51
CA GLY A 294 43.06 26.39 25.18
C GLY A 294 42.26 25.10 25.04
N TYR A 295 41.39 24.78 26.01
CA TYR A 295 40.54 23.57 26.00
C TYR A 295 39.08 23.90 25.75
N ASN A 296 38.40 23.06 24.97
CA ASN A 296 36.98 23.19 24.69
C ASN A 296 36.12 22.79 25.90
N ARG A 297 34.79 22.87 25.76
CA ARG A 297 33.84 22.52 26.82
C ARG A 297 33.92 21.06 27.29
N GLU A 298 34.47 20.19 26.45
CA GLU A 298 34.70 18.77 26.76
C GLU A 298 36.10 18.52 27.35
N GLY A 299 36.92 19.58 27.51
CA GLY A 299 38.26 19.48 28.09
C GLY A 299 39.36 19.11 27.09
N TYR A 300 39.14 19.24 25.78
CA TYR A 300 40.11 18.92 24.72
C TYR A 300 40.62 20.17 24.01
N ASN A 301 41.91 20.22 23.72
CA ASN A 301 42.50 21.33 22.97
C ASN A 301 42.13 21.28 21.49
N LYS A 302 42.58 22.28 20.71
CA LYS A 302 42.29 22.36 19.27
C LYS A 302 42.82 21.20 18.42
N TYR A 303 43.70 20.37 18.98
CA TYR A 303 44.24 19.17 18.35
C TYR A 303 43.53 17.90 18.83
N GLY A 304 42.49 18.01 19.67
CA GLY A 304 41.71 16.88 20.15
C GLY A 304 42.28 16.18 21.38
N PHE A 305 43.25 16.77 22.08
CA PHE A 305 43.89 16.17 23.27
C PHE A 305 43.49 16.88 24.57
N ASN A 306 43.22 16.12 25.61
CA ASN A 306 42.92 16.63 26.93
C ASN A 306 44.17 17.18 27.63
N ILE A 307 44.02 17.67 28.86
CA ILE A 307 45.13 18.24 29.63
C ILE A 307 46.28 17.27 29.92
N LYS A 308 46.03 15.96 29.85
CA LYS A 308 47.03 14.90 29.99
C LYS A 308 47.67 14.52 28.65
N GLY A 309 47.33 15.20 27.55
CA GLY A 309 47.82 14.88 26.21
C GLY A 309 47.19 13.63 25.60
N ILE A 310 46.01 13.21 26.09
CA ILE A 310 45.28 12.02 25.63
C ILE A 310 44.03 12.46 24.87
N ASP A 311 43.78 11.89 23.71
CA ASP A 311 42.60 12.15 22.91
C ASP A 311 41.34 11.45 23.44
N LYS A 312 40.23 11.59 22.73
CA LYS A 312 38.95 10.98 23.10
C LYS A 312 38.96 9.45 23.05
N GLU A 313 39.87 8.86 22.28
CA GLU A 313 39.97 7.42 22.08
C GLU A 313 41.00 6.77 23.01
N GLY A 314 41.67 7.57 23.85
CA GLY A 314 42.63 7.08 24.84
C GLY A 314 44.07 7.06 24.34
N PHE A 315 44.37 7.64 23.18
CA PHE A 315 45.72 7.68 22.61
C PHE A 315 46.42 9.01 22.91
N ASN A 316 47.72 8.94 23.14
CA ASN A 316 48.56 10.11 23.32
C ASN A 316 48.85 10.81 21.98
N THR A 317 49.62 11.90 22.01
CA THR A 317 49.97 12.67 20.80
C THR A 317 50.78 11.91 19.76
N LYS A 318 51.37 10.75 20.12
CA LYS A 318 52.04 9.83 19.20
C LYS A 318 51.10 8.75 18.65
N GLY A 319 49.82 8.76 19.03
CA GLY A 319 48.84 7.76 18.63
C GLY A 319 48.96 6.43 19.38
N ILE A 320 49.56 6.44 20.58
CA ILE A 320 49.77 5.25 21.42
C ILE A 320 48.90 5.33 22.67
N ASP A 321 48.20 4.24 23.01
CA ASP A 321 47.35 4.14 24.19
C ASP A 321 48.16 3.94 25.49
N ILE A 322 47.46 3.86 26.62
CA ILE A 322 48.09 3.64 27.93
C ILE A 322 48.78 2.26 28.05
N ALA A 323 48.39 1.29 27.23
CA ALA A 323 48.94 -0.06 27.22
C ALA A 323 50.11 -0.21 26.23
N GLY A 324 50.47 0.83 25.49
CA GLY A 324 51.58 0.83 24.53
C GLY A 324 51.20 0.45 23.11
N TYR A 325 49.90 0.34 22.79
CA TYR A 325 49.42 -0.04 21.46
C TYR A 325 49.02 1.18 20.64
N ASP A 326 49.32 1.15 19.36
CA ASP A 326 48.88 2.15 18.40
C ASP A 326 47.38 2.05 18.08
N ARG A 327 46.89 2.99 17.28
CA ARG A 327 45.49 3.04 16.84
C ARG A 327 45.04 1.83 16.01
N THR A 328 45.98 1.05 15.47
CA THR A 328 45.70 -0.20 14.76
C THR A 328 45.72 -1.42 15.68
N GLY A 329 46.05 -1.22 16.97
CA GLY A 329 46.03 -2.24 18.00
C GLY A 329 47.35 -2.99 18.17
N TYR A 330 48.46 -2.47 17.64
CA TYR A 330 49.78 -3.11 17.68
C TYR A 330 50.77 -2.29 18.52
N ASP A 331 51.64 -2.98 19.26
CA ASP A 331 52.74 -2.35 20.00
C ASP A 331 53.88 -1.89 19.06
N GLU A 332 54.96 -1.34 19.65
CA GLU A 332 56.14 -0.90 18.90
C GLU A 332 56.84 -2.05 18.15
N GLN A 333 56.63 -3.29 18.57
CA GLN A 333 57.15 -4.50 17.93
C GLN A 333 56.21 -5.02 16.83
N GLY A 334 55.07 -4.38 16.59
CA GLY A 334 54.09 -4.78 15.59
C GLY A 334 53.26 -6.00 16.03
N ILE A 335 53.12 -6.22 17.34
CA ILE A 335 52.38 -7.32 17.96
C ILE A 335 51.10 -6.78 18.60
N ASP A 336 49.97 -7.43 18.33
CA ASP A 336 48.69 -7.06 18.92
C ASP A 336 48.55 -7.54 20.36
N ARG A 337 47.48 -7.10 21.02
CA ARG A 337 47.18 -7.44 22.43
C ARG A 337 47.06 -8.94 22.70
N ASP A 338 46.81 -9.75 21.68
CA ASP A 338 46.69 -11.20 21.80
C ASP A 338 47.99 -11.93 21.42
N GLY A 339 49.07 -11.20 21.12
CA GLY A 339 50.38 -11.76 20.79
C GLY A 339 50.56 -12.12 19.31
N TYR A 340 49.74 -11.57 18.39
CA TYR A 340 49.86 -11.82 16.96
C TYR A 340 50.45 -10.63 16.22
N ASN A 341 51.33 -10.89 15.26
CA ASN A 341 51.88 -9.84 14.40
C ASN A 341 50.83 -9.30 13.41
N GLN A 342 51.19 -8.26 12.66
CA GLN A 342 50.31 -7.67 11.63
C GLN A 342 49.87 -8.65 10.52
N GLN A 343 50.60 -9.75 10.31
CA GLN A 343 50.21 -10.81 9.38
C GLN A 343 49.21 -11.81 10.02
N GLY A 344 48.89 -11.63 11.29
CA GLY A 344 47.96 -12.44 12.05
C GLY A 344 48.55 -13.73 12.63
N TYR A 345 49.88 -13.83 12.77
CA TYR A 345 50.59 -15.00 13.31
C TYR A 345 51.27 -14.67 14.64
N ASN A 346 51.18 -15.60 15.60
CA ASN A 346 51.87 -15.49 16.88
C ASN A 346 53.38 -15.77 16.74
N GLU A 347 54.13 -15.66 17.84
CA GLU A 347 55.56 -15.98 17.91
C GLU A 347 55.87 -17.41 17.41
N GLY A 348 54.95 -18.35 17.61
CA GLY A 348 55.07 -19.72 17.10
C GLY A 348 54.82 -19.87 15.60
N GLY A 349 54.48 -18.79 14.89
CA GLY A 349 54.18 -18.81 13.46
C GLY A 349 52.78 -19.33 13.12
N TYR A 350 51.85 -19.39 14.09
CA TYR A 350 50.48 -19.86 13.88
C TYR A 350 49.48 -18.72 13.97
N ASN A 351 48.49 -18.72 13.10
CA ASN A 351 47.41 -17.77 13.13
C ASN A 351 46.44 -18.02 14.29
N ARG A 352 45.46 -17.13 14.47
CA ARG A 352 44.44 -17.24 15.54
C ARG A 352 43.60 -18.52 15.49
N LEU A 353 43.60 -19.24 14.37
CA LEU A 353 42.95 -20.54 14.21
C LEU A 353 43.91 -21.72 14.46
N GLY A 354 45.17 -21.44 14.81
CA GLY A 354 46.19 -22.44 15.10
C GLY A 354 46.89 -23.03 13.87
N PHE A 355 46.85 -22.36 12.71
CA PHE A 355 47.47 -22.82 11.47
C PHE A 355 48.65 -21.94 11.06
N ASP A 356 49.72 -22.55 10.56
CA ASP A 356 50.89 -21.86 10.03
C ASP A 356 50.56 -21.12 8.71
N ILE A 357 51.54 -20.38 8.19
CA ILE A 357 51.38 -19.65 6.91
C ILE A 357 51.10 -20.55 5.71
N LYS A 358 51.40 -21.85 5.81
CA LYS A 358 51.09 -22.86 4.80
C LYS A 358 49.73 -23.51 5.01
N GLY A 359 48.99 -23.12 6.04
CA GLY A 359 47.64 -23.61 6.35
C GLY A 359 47.61 -24.89 7.18
N PHE A 360 48.70 -25.27 7.87
CA PHE A 360 48.79 -26.50 8.67
C PHE A 360 48.88 -26.20 10.16
N ASN A 361 48.17 -26.97 10.98
CA ASN A 361 48.26 -26.87 12.42
C ASN A 361 49.59 -27.41 12.95
N LYS A 362 49.82 -27.27 14.25
CA LYS A 362 51.05 -27.76 14.92
C LYS A 362 51.29 -29.26 14.73
N GLN A 363 50.23 -30.04 14.49
CA GLN A 363 50.26 -31.48 14.22
C GLN A 363 50.48 -31.80 12.73
N GLY A 364 50.60 -30.79 11.84
CA GLY A 364 50.87 -30.97 10.42
C GLY A 364 49.63 -31.20 9.55
N TYR A 365 48.42 -30.94 10.05
CA TYR A 365 47.17 -31.10 9.32
C TYR A 365 46.55 -29.77 8.91
N ASP A 366 46.02 -29.70 7.70
CA ASP A 366 45.27 -28.57 7.20
C ASP A 366 43.89 -28.46 7.87
N LYS A 367 43.13 -27.42 7.53
CA LYS A 367 41.77 -27.22 8.06
C LYS A 367 40.81 -28.38 7.76
N GLY A 368 41.06 -29.16 6.72
CA GLY A 368 40.31 -30.36 6.36
C GLY A 368 40.75 -31.62 7.11
N GLY A 369 41.78 -31.53 7.96
CA GLY A 369 42.35 -32.69 8.65
C GLY A 369 43.29 -33.51 7.77
N TYR A 370 43.86 -32.93 6.71
CA TYR A 370 44.78 -33.60 5.79
C TYR A 370 46.20 -33.09 5.95
N THR A 371 47.18 -33.99 5.89
CA THR A 371 48.60 -33.66 5.90
C THR A 371 49.03 -32.92 4.64
N LYS A 372 50.27 -32.43 4.59
CA LYS A 372 50.88 -31.83 3.38
C LYS A 372 50.87 -32.76 2.16
N LEU A 373 50.85 -34.08 2.40
CA LEU A 373 50.77 -35.09 1.34
C LEU A 373 49.32 -35.35 0.89
N GLY A 374 48.33 -34.70 1.49
CA GLY A 374 46.93 -34.80 1.11
C GLY A 374 46.16 -35.93 1.78
N PHE A 375 46.73 -36.59 2.81
CA PHE A 375 46.12 -37.73 3.51
C PHE A 375 45.64 -37.35 4.91
N ASN A 376 44.48 -37.86 5.32
CA ASN A 376 43.94 -37.67 6.66
C ASN A 376 44.66 -38.54 7.70
N ILE A 377 44.27 -38.41 8.97
CA ILE A 377 44.85 -39.21 10.07
C ILE A 377 44.68 -40.73 9.88
N SER A 378 43.68 -41.16 9.10
CA SER A 378 43.45 -42.56 8.76
C SER A 378 44.23 -43.01 7.51
N GLY A 379 45.07 -42.15 6.93
CA GLY A 379 45.89 -42.47 5.77
C GLY A 379 45.20 -42.36 4.41
N PHE A 380 43.99 -41.76 4.34
CA PHE A 380 43.23 -41.62 3.09
C PHE A 380 43.25 -40.19 2.56
N ASP A 381 43.35 -40.05 1.24
CA ASP A 381 43.27 -38.80 0.51
C ASP A 381 41.85 -38.20 0.57
N ARG A 382 41.68 -37.01 0.01
CA ARG A 382 40.38 -36.34 -0.05
C ARG A 382 39.34 -37.09 -0.88
N ALA A 383 39.75 -38.00 -1.76
CA ALA A 383 38.88 -38.87 -2.54
C ALA A 383 38.60 -40.21 -1.84
N GLY A 384 39.18 -40.44 -0.66
CA GLY A 384 38.99 -41.65 0.14
C GLY A 384 39.89 -42.81 -0.23
N TYR A 385 41.02 -42.55 -0.91
CA TYR A 385 42.01 -43.55 -1.31
C TYR A 385 43.30 -43.40 -0.51
N ASP A 386 43.88 -44.51 -0.08
CA ASP A 386 45.15 -44.51 0.63
C ASP A 386 46.32 -44.15 -0.29
N ILE A 387 47.53 -44.16 0.27
CA ILE A 387 48.75 -43.83 -0.48
C ILE A 387 49.03 -44.82 -1.63
N GLU A 388 48.48 -46.03 -1.55
CA GLU A 388 48.59 -47.06 -2.58
C GLU A 388 47.50 -46.91 -3.66
N GLY A 389 46.57 -45.96 -3.47
CA GLY A 389 45.51 -45.65 -4.42
C GLY A 389 44.23 -46.48 -4.23
N PHE A 390 44.07 -47.14 -3.09
CA PHE A 390 42.92 -48.00 -2.77
C PHE A 390 42.02 -47.37 -1.72
N ASN A 391 40.71 -47.51 -1.89
CA ASN A 391 39.76 -47.05 -0.89
C ASN A 391 39.75 -47.99 0.32
N VAL A 392 39.01 -47.62 1.37
CA VAL A 392 38.87 -48.42 2.60
C VAL A 392 38.38 -49.87 2.38
N ARG A 393 37.79 -50.16 1.21
CA ARG A 393 37.35 -51.50 0.81
C ARG A 393 38.37 -52.25 -0.05
N GLY A 394 39.55 -51.68 -0.28
CA GLY A 394 40.63 -52.27 -1.05
C GLY A 394 40.48 -52.12 -2.56
N PHE A 395 39.65 -51.20 -3.08
CA PHE A 395 39.47 -50.99 -4.52
C PHE A 395 40.10 -49.67 -4.99
N ASP A 396 40.76 -49.70 -6.14
CA ASP A 396 41.35 -48.55 -6.80
C ASP A 396 40.28 -47.58 -7.33
N ARG A 397 40.72 -46.46 -7.92
CA ARG A 397 39.82 -45.45 -8.49
C ARG A 397 38.96 -45.97 -9.66
N ASN A 398 39.33 -47.09 -10.27
CA ASN A 398 38.59 -47.75 -11.33
C ASN A 398 37.65 -48.85 -10.80
N GLY A 399 37.66 -49.10 -9.48
CA GLY A 399 36.81 -50.08 -8.83
C GLY A 399 37.36 -51.50 -8.81
N PHE A 400 38.68 -51.68 -8.94
CA PHE A 400 39.35 -52.98 -8.94
C PHE A 400 40.29 -53.13 -7.73
N ASP A 401 40.32 -54.32 -7.15
CA ASP A 401 41.24 -54.63 -6.05
C ASP A 401 42.69 -54.77 -6.53
N MET A 402 43.62 -54.96 -5.59
CA MET A 402 45.04 -55.15 -5.89
C MET A 402 45.32 -56.37 -6.80
N GLN A 403 44.38 -57.31 -6.87
CA GLN A 403 44.41 -58.51 -7.69
C GLN A 403 43.79 -58.28 -9.09
N GLY A 404 43.17 -57.13 -9.33
CA GLY A 404 42.57 -56.73 -10.61
C GLY A 404 41.11 -57.14 -10.77
N TYR A 405 40.41 -57.47 -9.68
CA TYR A 405 39.00 -57.86 -9.67
C TYR A 405 38.11 -56.74 -9.16
N ASN A 406 36.98 -56.51 -9.83
CA ASN A 406 35.98 -55.58 -9.33
C ASN A 406 35.11 -56.22 -8.23
N ILE A 407 34.18 -55.44 -7.66
CA ILE A 407 33.28 -55.91 -6.58
C ILE A 407 32.39 -57.13 -6.96
N LYS A 408 32.29 -57.46 -8.26
CA LYS A 408 31.57 -58.63 -8.77
C LYS A 408 32.49 -59.83 -9.07
N GLY A 409 33.80 -59.69 -8.85
CA GLY A 409 34.79 -60.71 -9.21
C GLY A 409 35.14 -60.73 -10.69
N GLU A 410 34.85 -59.67 -11.45
CA GLU A 410 35.21 -59.56 -12.87
C GLU A 410 36.63 -58.97 -12.99
N TYR A 411 37.48 -59.62 -13.79
CA TYR A 411 38.87 -59.19 -14.02
C TYR A 411 38.93 -58.13 -15.13
N ALA A 412 39.83 -57.16 -15.03
CA ALA A 412 39.95 -56.06 -15.99
C ALA A 412 40.24 -56.56 -17.43
N GLU A 413 39.24 -56.46 -18.33
CA GLU A 413 39.22 -56.85 -19.76
C GLU A 413 40.27 -56.15 -20.67
N PHE A 414 41.28 -55.48 -20.12
CA PHE A 414 42.25 -54.70 -20.91
C PHE A 414 43.43 -55.53 -21.45
N ILE A 415 43.73 -56.70 -20.86
CA ILE A 415 44.83 -57.55 -21.31
C ILE A 415 44.51 -58.22 -22.66
N ASP A 416 43.27 -58.66 -22.88
CA ASP A 416 42.85 -59.25 -24.17
C ASP A 416 42.89 -58.25 -25.31
N LYS A 417 42.59 -56.97 -25.04
CA LYS A 417 42.71 -55.89 -26.02
C LYS A 417 44.17 -55.58 -26.35
N TYR A 418 45.04 -55.53 -25.34
CA TYR A 418 46.47 -55.28 -25.53
C TYR A 418 47.20 -56.42 -26.27
N ILE A 419 46.78 -57.68 -26.08
CA ILE A 419 47.30 -58.84 -26.82
C ILE A 419 46.82 -58.81 -28.29
N ASN A 420 45.54 -58.50 -28.53
CA ASN A 420 45.01 -58.40 -29.89
C ASN A 420 45.62 -57.24 -30.70
N ASP A 421 45.97 -56.13 -30.04
CA ASP A 421 46.51 -54.94 -30.70
C ASP A 421 48.04 -55.05 -30.99
N ASN A 422 48.75 -56.07 -30.47
CA ASN A 422 50.19 -56.30 -30.69
C ASN A 422 50.46 -57.50 -31.63
N THR A 423 50.28 -57.28 -32.93
CA THR A 423 50.26 -58.30 -34.01
C THR A 423 51.60 -59.00 -34.37
N ASN A 424 52.51 -59.25 -33.42
CA ASN A 424 53.74 -60.00 -33.68
C ASN A 424 53.93 -61.27 -32.84
N ILE A 425 52.93 -61.70 -32.07
CA ILE A 425 52.94 -63.03 -31.44
C ILE A 425 52.20 -63.99 -32.39
N LYS A 426 52.95 -64.73 -33.22
CA LYS A 426 52.36 -65.71 -34.15
C LYS A 426 52.03 -67.01 -33.42
N ILE A 427 50.75 -67.36 -33.39
CA ILE A 427 50.27 -68.71 -33.03
C ILE A 427 50.79 -69.70 -34.08
N LYS A 428 51.51 -70.75 -33.65
CA LYS A 428 51.81 -71.91 -34.51
C LYS A 428 51.36 -73.18 -33.78
N ASN A 429 50.57 -74.01 -34.47
CA ASN A 429 50.09 -75.32 -34.03
C ASN A 429 49.09 -75.37 -32.85
N ASN A 430 48.18 -74.41 -32.71
CA ASN A 430 47.03 -74.48 -31.79
C ASN A 430 47.33 -74.80 -30.30
N ALA A 431 48.59 -74.69 -29.86
CA ALA A 431 48.97 -74.74 -28.45
C ALA A 431 49.28 -73.30 -28.01
N LEU A 432 48.39 -72.73 -27.19
CA LEU A 432 48.56 -71.41 -26.59
C LEU A 432 49.81 -71.43 -25.69
N ILE A 433 50.67 -70.40 -25.80
CA ILE A 433 51.78 -70.11 -24.87
C ILE A 433 51.22 -69.52 -23.55
N TYR A 434 50.24 -70.19 -22.92
CA TYR A 434 49.61 -69.67 -21.71
C TYR A 434 49.38 -70.80 -20.71
N SER A 435 50.39 -71.03 -19.88
CA SER A 435 50.15 -71.51 -18.53
C SER A 435 49.69 -70.35 -17.63
N ASP A 436 49.05 -70.67 -16.51
CA ASP A 436 48.71 -69.69 -15.49
C ASP A 436 49.99 -68.99 -14.97
N GLU A 437 51.11 -69.70 -14.94
CA GLU A 437 52.41 -69.20 -14.55
C GLU A 437 52.96 -68.15 -15.53
N MET A 438 52.85 -68.37 -16.85
CA MET A 438 53.26 -67.39 -17.87
C MET A 438 52.38 -66.14 -17.83
N ARG A 439 51.09 -66.28 -17.53
CA ARG A 439 50.18 -65.14 -17.34
C ARG A 439 50.59 -64.31 -16.13
N GLU A 440 50.78 -64.94 -14.97
CA GLU A 440 51.20 -64.26 -13.74
C GLU A 440 52.57 -63.60 -13.88
N LEU A 441 53.49 -64.24 -14.60
CA LEU A 441 54.80 -63.67 -14.94
C LEU A 441 54.67 -62.34 -15.71
N ILE A 442 53.83 -62.30 -16.75
CA ILE A 442 53.63 -61.09 -17.56
C ILE A 442 52.99 -59.97 -16.73
N ILE A 443 52.03 -60.31 -15.87
CA ILE A 443 51.38 -59.35 -14.96
C ILE A 443 52.41 -58.72 -14.01
N ASP A 444 53.28 -59.53 -13.41
CA ASP A 444 54.29 -59.02 -12.48
C ASP A 444 55.38 -58.19 -13.19
N ILE A 445 55.69 -58.48 -14.46
CA ILE A 445 56.54 -57.62 -15.30
C ILE A 445 55.88 -56.25 -15.52
N ASP A 446 54.58 -56.20 -15.83
CA ASP A 446 53.87 -54.93 -16.03
C ASP A 446 53.73 -54.12 -14.73
N ARG A 447 53.39 -54.78 -13.62
CA ARG A 447 53.37 -54.17 -12.29
C ARG A 447 54.72 -53.56 -11.94
N THR A 448 55.81 -54.28 -12.22
CA THR A 448 57.16 -53.75 -12.02
C THR A 448 57.38 -52.45 -12.79
N LYS A 449 57.03 -52.41 -14.09
CA LYS A 449 57.19 -51.20 -14.92
C LYS A 449 56.38 -50.02 -14.37
N LYS A 450 55.15 -50.28 -13.94
CA LYS A 450 54.27 -49.26 -13.33
C LYS A 450 54.86 -48.72 -12.04
N SER A 451 55.32 -49.59 -11.14
CA SER A 451 55.96 -49.18 -9.88
C SER A 451 57.23 -48.36 -10.13
N ILE A 452 58.06 -48.72 -11.12
CA ILE A 452 59.23 -47.90 -11.51
C ILE A 452 58.80 -46.50 -11.98
N ASN A 453 57.72 -46.39 -12.75
CA ASN A 453 57.24 -45.10 -13.27
C ASN A 453 56.70 -44.17 -12.19
N ILE A 454 56.11 -44.70 -11.11
CA ILE A 454 55.65 -43.92 -9.96
C ILE A 454 56.71 -43.76 -8.86
N GLU A 455 57.96 -44.14 -9.17
CA GLU A 455 59.12 -44.07 -8.27
C GLU A 455 59.01 -44.94 -7.00
N ASP A 456 58.11 -45.92 -6.99
CA ASP A 456 58.02 -46.94 -5.94
C ASP A 456 58.93 -48.13 -6.26
N TYR A 457 60.21 -47.93 -5.94
CA TYR A 457 61.23 -48.93 -6.24
C TYR A 457 61.13 -50.18 -5.34
N ILE A 458 60.59 -50.05 -4.13
CA ILE A 458 60.42 -51.20 -3.21
C ILE A 458 59.34 -52.13 -3.75
N ALA A 459 58.18 -51.60 -4.13
CA ALA A 459 57.11 -52.39 -4.76
C ALA A 459 57.61 -53.02 -6.07
N SER A 460 58.37 -52.27 -6.88
CA SER A 460 58.92 -52.79 -8.13
C SER A 460 59.81 -54.03 -7.93
N MET A 461 60.67 -54.03 -6.90
CA MET A 461 61.55 -55.16 -6.60
C MET A 461 60.79 -56.35 -6.01
N SER A 462 59.70 -56.10 -5.29
CA SER A 462 58.80 -57.15 -4.81
C SER A 462 58.10 -57.86 -5.97
N HIS A 463 57.56 -57.11 -6.94
CA HIS A 463 56.95 -57.66 -8.15
C HIS A 463 57.95 -58.46 -8.99
N LEU A 464 59.17 -57.97 -9.17
CA LEU A 464 60.25 -58.72 -9.86
C LEU A 464 60.55 -60.06 -9.21
N ARG A 465 60.61 -60.10 -7.88
CA ARG A 465 60.88 -61.34 -7.14
C ARG A 465 59.81 -62.40 -7.41
N ARG A 466 58.52 -62.01 -7.41
CA ARG A 466 57.41 -62.92 -7.70
C ARG A 466 57.40 -63.35 -9.17
N GLY A 467 57.62 -62.41 -10.09
CA GLY A 467 57.74 -62.70 -11.51
C GLY A 467 58.85 -63.73 -11.79
N ALA A 468 60.04 -63.55 -11.22
CA ALA A 468 61.15 -64.50 -11.37
C ALA A 468 60.82 -65.91 -10.86
N GLU A 469 60.00 -66.03 -9.80
CA GLU A 469 59.53 -67.33 -9.32
C GLU A 469 58.54 -67.99 -10.29
N LYS A 470 57.61 -67.23 -10.85
CA LYS A 470 56.65 -67.74 -11.85
C LYS A 470 57.33 -68.18 -13.14
N PHE A 471 58.37 -67.45 -13.56
CA PHE A 471 59.24 -67.89 -14.65
C PHE A 471 59.88 -69.25 -14.33
N LEU A 472 60.41 -69.43 -13.12
CA LEU A 472 61.05 -70.68 -12.74
C LEU A 472 60.07 -71.86 -12.65
N ASP A 473 58.87 -71.63 -12.12
CA ASP A 473 57.80 -72.65 -12.10
C ASP A 473 57.44 -73.08 -13.53
N GLU A 474 57.36 -72.14 -14.46
CA GLU A 474 57.11 -72.45 -15.87
C GLU A 474 58.24 -73.28 -16.50
N VAL A 475 59.49 -72.92 -16.20
CA VAL A 475 60.66 -73.68 -16.66
C VAL A 475 60.56 -75.15 -16.21
N PHE A 476 60.21 -75.40 -14.95
CA PHE A 476 60.07 -76.77 -14.43
C PHE A 476 58.97 -77.56 -15.11
N MET A 477 57.80 -76.96 -15.29
CA MET A 477 56.69 -77.60 -16.01
C MET A 477 57.10 -77.99 -17.43
N ASN A 478 57.80 -77.09 -18.12
CA ASN A 478 58.24 -77.31 -19.50
C ASN A 478 59.38 -78.33 -19.64
N SER A 479 60.18 -78.52 -18.60
CA SER A 479 61.22 -79.55 -18.55
C SER A 479 60.70 -80.92 -18.09
N GLY A 480 59.39 -81.08 -17.92
CA GLY A 480 58.76 -82.36 -17.56
C GLY A 480 58.88 -82.73 -16.09
N ILE A 481 59.20 -81.77 -15.22
CA ILE A 481 59.19 -81.98 -13.77
C ILE A 481 57.74 -81.92 -13.28
N LEU A 482 57.33 -82.95 -12.56
CA LEU A 482 55.98 -83.01 -12.00
C LEU A 482 55.79 -81.95 -10.90
N PRO A 483 54.65 -81.21 -10.89
CA PRO A 483 54.41 -80.09 -9.98
C PRO A 483 54.73 -80.37 -8.51
N TYR A 484 54.33 -81.55 -7.99
CA TYR A 484 54.50 -81.88 -6.57
C TYR A 484 55.97 -81.91 -6.10
N LYS A 485 56.94 -81.98 -7.04
CA LYS A 485 58.37 -81.97 -6.72
C LYS A 485 58.90 -80.57 -6.39
N PHE A 486 58.24 -79.50 -6.82
CA PHE A 486 58.71 -78.14 -6.60
C PHE A 486 57.65 -77.17 -6.03
N MET A 487 56.35 -77.51 -6.07
CA MET A 487 55.29 -76.62 -5.59
C MET A 487 55.41 -76.21 -4.12
N ASN A 488 56.02 -77.04 -3.28
CA ASN A 488 56.21 -76.77 -1.85
C ASN A 488 57.61 -76.27 -1.49
N LEU A 489 58.49 -76.10 -2.48
CA LEU A 489 59.84 -75.57 -2.26
C LEU A 489 59.78 -74.05 -2.15
N ASP A 490 60.60 -73.47 -1.28
CA ASP A 490 60.77 -72.02 -1.24
C ASP A 490 61.56 -71.53 -2.47
N GLN A 491 61.59 -70.21 -2.68
CA GLN A 491 62.23 -69.63 -3.87
C GLN A 491 63.73 -69.96 -3.97
N CYS A 492 64.45 -70.10 -2.85
CA CYS A 492 65.87 -70.49 -2.87
C CYS A 492 66.02 -71.96 -3.24
N GLU A 493 65.22 -72.82 -2.61
CA GLU A 493 65.20 -74.26 -2.85
C GLU A 493 64.83 -74.60 -4.29
N LYS A 494 63.88 -73.86 -4.88
CA LYS A 494 63.56 -73.96 -6.31
C LYS A 494 64.78 -73.61 -7.17
N ILE A 495 65.46 -72.49 -6.91
CA ILE A 495 66.64 -72.11 -7.71
C ILE A 495 67.76 -73.16 -7.60
N ASP A 496 68.00 -73.70 -6.40
CA ASP A 496 68.98 -74.77 -6.19
C ASP A 496 68.59 -76.06 -6.90
N PHE A 497 67.30 -76.42 -6.89
CA PHE A 497 66.76 -77.56 -7.62
C PHE A 497 66.92 -77.43 -9.14
N ALA A 498 66.70 -76.22 -9.69
CA ALA A 498 66.93 -75.93 -11.10
C ALA A 498 68.39 -76.09 -11.51
N LYS A 499 69.31 -75.67 -10.64
CA LYS A 499 70.75 -75.83 -10.84
C LYS A 499 71.17 -77.30 -10.82
N GLN A 500 70.68 -78.09 -9.87
CA GLN A 500 71.00 -79.51 -9.76
C GLN A 500 70.44 -80.33 -10.93
N SER A 501 69.32 -79.89 -11.49
CA SER A 501 68.66 -80.55 -12.63
C SER A 501 69.26 -80.17 -14.00
N ASP A 502 70.21 -79.23 -14.05
CA ASP A 502 70.86 -78.70 -15.26
C ASP A 502 69.87 -78.16 -16.32
N ILE A 503 68.76 -77.57 -15.85
CA ILE A 503 67.67 -77.09 -16.71
C ILE A 503 67.88 -75.64 -17.17
N LEU A 504 68.67 -74.88 -16.40
CA LEU A 504 69.01 -73.50 -16.69
C LEU A 504 70.52 -73.30 -16.64
N SER A 505 71.02 -72.36 -17.44
CA SER A 505 72.44 -72.02 -17.43
C SER A 505 72.86 -71.42 -16.08
N ASN A 506 74.13 -71.59 -15.69
CA ASN A 506 74.66 -70.99 -14.46
C ASN A 506 74.43 -69.47 -14.39
N SER A 507 74.50 -68.77 -15.54
CA SER A 507 74.21 -67.34 -15.62
C SER A 507 72.75 -67.00 -15.30
N SER A 508 71.82 -67.86 -15.71
CA SER A 508 70.38 -67.71 -15.44
C SER A 508 70.10 -67.94 -13.96
N ILE A 509 70.73 -68.97 -13.37
CA ILE A 509 70.65 -69.29 -11.94
C ILE A 509 71.18 -68.13 -11.09
N ASP A 510 72.33 -67.54 -11.47
CA ASP A 510 72.90 -66.39 -10.75
C ASP A 510 72.00 -65.15 -10.81
N LEU A 511 71.36 -64.90 -11.95
CA LEU A 511 70.37 -63.83 -12.09
C LEU A 511 69.18 -64.04 -11.15
N LEU A 512 68.61 -65.25 -11.09
CA LEU A 512 67.47 -65.55 -10.22
C LEU A 512 67.83 -65.40 -8.73
N HIS A 513 69.01 -65.87 -8.31
CA HIS A 513 69.49 -65.63 -6.96
C HIS A 513 69.72 -64.14 -6.66
N ARG A 514 70.21 -63.37 -7.64
CA ARG A 514 70.40 -61.92 -7.50
C ARG A 514 69.04 -61.22 -7.34
N ILE A 515 68.05 -61.54 -8.16
CA ILE A 515 66.68 -61.01 -8.03
C ILE A 515 66.12 -61.30 -6.63
N ARG A 516 66.24 -62.55 -6.16
CA ARG A 516 65.79 -62.95 -4.81
C ARG A 516 66.45 -62.12 -3.72
N LYS A 517 67.78 -62.02 -3.72
CA LYS A 517 68.54 -61.29 -2.70
C LYS A 517 68.20 -59.80 -2.69
N GLN A 518 68.18 -59.18 -3.87
CA GLN A 518 67.89 -57.75 -3.99
C GLN A 518 66.43 -57.43 -3.68
N GLY A 519 65.49 -58.30 -4.04
CA GLY A 519 64.09 -58.18 -3.65
C GLY A 519 63.89 -58.25 -2.13
N ASN A 520 64.59 -59.16 -1.45
CA ASN A 520 64.53 -59.24 0.01
C ASN A 520 65.12 -58.00 0.69
N LEU A 521 66.26 -57.48 0.21
CA LEU A 521 66.85 -56.25 0.73
C LEU A 521 65.94 -55.03 0.50
N ALA A 522 65.28 -54.95 -0.66
CA ALA A 522 64.32 -53.90 -0.96
C ALA A 522 63.14 -53.91 0.04
N VAL A 523 62.53 -55.09 0.25
CA VAL A 523 61.32 -55.24 1.07
C VAL A 523 61.60 -55.11 2.57
N HIS A 524 62.70 -55.68 3.06
CA HIS A 524 62.99 -55.72 4.49
C HIS A 524 63.90 -54.59 4.99
N GLU A 525 64.74 -54.02 4.12
CA GLU A 525 65.71 -52.99 4.50
C GLU A 525 65.50 -51.66 3.76
N GLY A 526 64.50 -51.58 2.87
CA GLY A 526 64.18 -50.36 2.10
C GLY A 526 65.21 -50.00 1.02
N GLN A 527 66.12 -50.92 0.68
CA GLN A 527 67.24 -50.66 -0.23
C GLN A 527 66.86 -50.96 -1.68
N ALA A 528 66.13 -50.05 -2.32
CA ALA A 528 65.81 -50.11 -3.75
C ALA A 528 65.98 -48.74 -4.41
N ASN A 529 66.44 -48.74 -5.66
CA ASN A 529 66.54 -47.52 -6.47
C ASN A 529 66.21 -47.81 -7.94
N LYS A 530 65.95 -46.75 -8.70
CA LYS A 530 65.57 -46.82 -10.11
C LYS A 530 66.51 -47.65 -10.97
N ASN A 531 67.82 -47.46 -10.81
CA ASN A 531 68.83 -48.14 -11.63
C ASN A 531 68.83 -49.63 -11.36
N LEU A 532 68.78 -50.03 -10.08
CA LEU A 532 68.70 -51.43 -9.69
C LEU A 532 67.44 -52.11 -10.25
N ALA A 533 66.27 -51.50 -10.05
CA ALA A 533 64.99 -52.06 -10.49
C ALA A 533 64.91 -52.20 -12.01
N THR A 534 65.34 -51.17 -12.75
CA THR A 534 65.32 -51.17 -14.22
C THR A 534 66.29 -52.21 -14.78
N ASN A 535 67.52 -52.26 -14.28
CA ASN A 535 68.55 -53.19 -14.78
C ASN A 535 68.15 -54.65 -14.59
N VAL A 536 67.66 -54.98 -13.39
CA VAL A 536 67.26 -56.35 -13.05
C VAL A 536 66.03 -56.79 -13.84
N LEU A 537 65.07 -55.89 -14.07
CA LEU A 537 63.92 -56.14 -14.94
C LEU A 537 64.35 -56.47 -16.37
N GLU A 538 65.23 -55.65 -16.97
CA GLU A 538 65.69 -55.87 -18.34
C GLU A 538 66.45 -57.19 -18.49
N GLU A 539 67.29 -57.55 -17.52
CA GLU A 539 68.01 -58.83 -17.53
C GLU A 539 67.06 -60.02 -17.44
N LEU A 540 66.07 -59.98 -16.55
CA LEU A 540 65.06 -61.03 -16.44
C LEU A 540 64.28 -61.18 -17.74
N GLN A 541 63.85 -60.06 -18.34
CA GLN A 541 63.17 -60.08 -19.62
C GLN A 541 64.05 -60.71 -20.71
N ARG A 542 65.33 -60.34 -20.81
CA ARG A 542 66.25 -60.95 -21.78
C ARG A 542 66.38 -62.47 -21.59
N GLU A 543 66.48 -62.92 -20.35
CA GLU A 543 66.61 -64.35 -20.05
C GLU A 543 65.34 -65.13 -20.42
N ILE A 544 64.15 -64.57 -20.14
CA ILE A 544 62.87 -65.16 -20.54
C ILE A 544 62.80 -65.32 -22.07
N HIS A 545 63.15 -64.27 -22.82
CA HIS A 545 63.13 -64.32 -24.29
C HIS A 545 64.08 -65.39 -24.82
N LYS A 546 65.31 -65.43 -24.29
CA LYS A 546 66.32 -66.44 -24.68
C LYS A 546 65.82 -67.86 -24.39
N TRP A 547 65.21 -68.08 -23.23
CA TRP A 547 64.66 -69.39 -22.86
C TRP A 547 63.52 -69.82 -23.79
N LEU A 548 62.61 -68.92 -24.15
CA LEU A 548 61.53 -69.19 -25.11
C LEU A 548 62.08 -69.56 -26.49
N GLU A 549 63.06 -68.81 -27.00
CA GLU A 549 63.71 -69.07 -28.29
C GLU A 549 64.38 -70.45 -28.33
N CYS A 550 65.12 -70.83 -27.28
CA CYS A 550 65.81 -72.13 -27.21
C CYS A 550 64.84 -73.32 -27.17
N ASN A 551 63.63 -73.13 -26.62
CA ASN A 551 62.63 -74.18 -26.50
C ASN A 551 61.66 -74.24 -27.71
N ASN A 552 61.88 -73.42 -28.76
CA ASN A 552 61.04 -73.35 -29.97
C ASN A 552 59.53 -73.24 -29.64
N LYS A 553 59.20 -72.45 -28.60
CA LYS A 553 57.82 -72.20 -28.15
C LYS A 553 57.45 -70.74 -28.31
#